data_AF-A0A380REB6-F1
#
_entry.id   AF-A0A380REB6-F1
#
_cell.length_a   1.000
_cell.length_b   1.000
_cell.length_c   1.000
_cell.angle_alpha   90.00
_cell.angle_beta   90.00
_cell.angle_gamma   90.00
#
_symmetry.space_group_name_H-M   'P 1'
#
loop_
_entity.id
_entity.type
_entity.pdbx_description
1 polymer ?
#
loop_
_entity_poly.entity_id
_entity_poly.type
_entity_poly.pdbx_seq_one_letter_code
_entity_poly.pdbx_strand_id
1 'polypeptide(L)'
;MQPIKDIRIYRSTIENIPGNSLPEGFYNLELCAVARRIVMKLQENGFSMGDFHHLYINLTTCREEGTFSLSQRGRDPYFPWYRYYDVGVSQAFYDSLETRECIEKVIGLVEQVLLSFATPEFDEDEIRHCIAEAVEQGEKMTMVYKEKQASKNKAVIYLRYLDNGKYFPLLKVFDLDGSIMFERDLPETNDLYDYGEIRLSSKKVTIKPRKNSYTKNQEAMSFDLL
;
A
#
# COMPACT_ATOMS: atom_id res chain seq x y z
N MET A 1 -3.86 -13.35 10.77
CA MET A 1 -3.34 -13.50 9.39
C MET A 1 -2.43 -12.33 9.06
N GLN A 2 -1.58 -12.39 8.03
CA GLN A 2 -0.75 -11.24 7.67
C GLN A 2 -1.57 -10.21 6.89
N PRO A 3 -1.45 -8.91 7.19
CA PRO A 3 -2.13 -7.89 6.41
C PRO A 3 -1.54 -7.81 4.99
N ILE A 4 -2.33 -7.29 4.05
CA ILE A 4 -1.87 -7.01 2.68
C ILE A 4 -0.59 -6.15 2.70
N LYS A 5 0.34 -6.42 1.79
CA LYS A 5 1.62 -5.70 1.65
C LYS A 5 1.84 -5.08 0.28
N ASP A 6 1.16 -5.59 -0.74
CA ASP A 6 1.38 -5.16 -2.12
C ASP A 6 0.19 -5.49 -3.02
N ILE A 7 -0.07 -4.58 -3.96
CA ILE A 7 -0.91 -4.79 -5.13
C ILE A 7 -0.07 -4.39 -6.34
N ARG A 8 0.01 -5.27 -7.33
CA ARG A 8 0.65 -4.97 -8.61
C ARG A 8 -0.29 -5.29 -9.74
N ILE A 9 -0.23 -4.47 -10.78
CA ILE A 9 -1.13 -4.57 -11.93
C ILE A 9 -0.27 -4.94 -13.14
N TYR A 10 -0.68 -5.99 -13.81
CA TYR A 10 -0.04 -6.60 -14.96
C TYR A 10 -1.05 -6.71 -16.10
N ARG A 11 -0.56 -7.05 -17.29
CA ARG A 11 -1.38 -7.33 -18.46
C ARG A 11 -0.89 -8.57 -19.22
N SER A 12 -1.78 -9.27 -19.89
CA SER A 12 -1.42 -10.36 -20.81
C SER A 12 -2.44 -10.59 -21.92
N THR A 13 -1.95 -10.93 -23.12
CA THR A 13 -2.75 -11.45 -24.25
C THR A 13 -2.64 -12.97 -24.40
N ILE A 14 -1.93 -13.61 -23.48
CA ILE A 14 -1.74 -15.06 -23.39
C ILE A 14 -2.24 -15.52 -22.02
N GLU A 15 -2.80 -16.72 -21.96
CA GLU A 15 -3.31 -17.32 -20.73
C GLU A 15 -2.23 -17.42 -19.66
N ASN A 16 -2.58 -17.03 -18.44
CA ASN A 16 -1.69 -17.06 -17.30
C ASN A 16 -1.69 -18.45 -16.63
N ILE A 17 -1.07 -19.42 -17.31
CA ILE A 17 -0.99 -20.83 -16.89
C ILE A 17 0.47 -21.30 -16.82
N PRO A 18 0.77 -22.44 -16.15
CA PRO A 18 2.12 -22.97 -16.12
C PRO A 18 2.63 -23.27 -17.54
N GLY A 19 3.89 -22.92 -17.82
CA GLY A 19 4.50 -23.10 -19.14
C GLY A 19 4.41 -21.88 -20.06
N ASN A 20 3.43 -21.00 -19.86
CA ASN A 20 3.34 -19.73 -20.61
C ASN A 20 4.23 -18.65 -19.97
N SER A 21 4.54 -17.61 -20.75
CA SER A 21 5.21 -16.39 -20.26
C SER A 21 4.43 -15.76 -19.11
N LEU A 22 5.14 -15.09 -18.20
CA LEU A 22 4.51 -14.36 -17.11
C LEU A 22 3.79 -13.11 -17.64
N PRO A 23 2.73 -12.64 -16.96
CA PRO A 23 2.12 -11.35 -17.24
C PRO A 23 3.15 -10.21 -17.22
N GLU A 24 2.98 -9.25 -18.13
CA GLU A 24 3.89 -8.14 -18.32
C GLU A 24 3.45 -6.93 -17.50
N GLY A 25 4.41 -6.22 -16.90
CA GLY A 25 4.14 -4.93 -16.29
C GLY A 25 3.95 -3.87 -17.37
N PHE A 26 3.15 -2.85 -17.08
CA PHE A 26 3.05 -1.64 -17.91
C PHE A 26 3.27 -0.41 -17.04
N TYR A 27 3.83 0.65 -17.63
CA TYR A 27 4.22 1.83 -16.87
C TYR A 27 3.07 2.84 -16.80
N ASN A 28 2.44 2.93 -15.62
CA ASN A 28 1.52 4.01 -15.28
C ASN A 28 1.80 4.44 -13.83
N LEU A 29 2.59 5.51 -13.66
CA LEU A 29 3.08 5.94 -12.35
C LEU A 29 1.95 6.35 -11.40
N GLU A 30 0.95 7.06 -11.92
CA GLU A 30 -0.23 7.51 -11.16
C GLU A 30 -1.03 6.30 -10.66
N LEU A 31 -1.26 5.30 -11.52
CA LEU A 31 -1.91 4.05 -11.12
C LEU A 31 -1.12 3.31 -10.03
N CYS A 32 0.21 3.21 -10.18
CA CYS A 32 1.07 2.60 -9.17
C CYS A 32 0.98 3.35 -7.83
N ALA A 33 0.94 4.69 -7.86
CA ALA A 33 0.79 5.50 -6.66
C ALA A 33 -0.56 5.28 -5.97
N VAL A 34 -1.66 5.24 -6.72
CA VAL A 34 -2.99 4.97 -6.17
C VAL A 34 -3.06 3.54 -5.60
N ALA A 35 -2.58 2.53 -6.32
CA ALA A 35 -2.53 1.15 -5.83
C ALA A 35 -1.73 1.04 -4.52
N ARG A 36 -0.63 1.79 -4.41
CA ARG A 36 0.16 1.83 -3.17
C ARG A 36 -0.59 2.49 -2.01
N ARG A 37 -1.34 3.56 -2.25
CA ARG A 37 -2.19 4.21 -1.23
C ARG A 37 -3.29 3.27 -0.74
N ILE A 38 -3.97 2.57 -1.67
CA ILE A 38 -4.97 1.56 -1.33
C ILE A 38 -4.37 0.49 -0.41
N VAL A 39 -3.20 -0.06 -0.77
CA VAL A 39 -2.49 -1.04 0.07
C VAL A 39 -2.17 -0.48 1.46
N MET A 40 -1.64 0.75 1.53
CA MET A 40 -1.30 1.38 2.80
C MET A 40 -2.53 1.52 3.72
N LYS A 41 -3.67 1.94 3.16
CA LYS A 41 -4.91 2.13 3.93
C LYS A 41 -5.54 0.80 4.37
N LEU A 42 -5.60 -0.18 3.47
CA LEU A 42 -6.02 -1.55 3.81
C LEU A 42 -5.12 -2.16 4.89
N GLN A 43 -3.80 -1.94 4.80
CA GLN A 43 -2.83 -2.44 5.77
C GLN A 43 -3.01 -1.80 7.15
N GLU A 44 -3.27 -0.49 7.21
CA GLU A 44 -3.55 0.24 8.45
C GLU A 44 -4.76 -0.33 9.19
N ASN A 45 -5.83 -0.67 8.46
CA ASN A 45 -7.06 -1.25 9.01
C ASN A 45 -7.00 -2.78 9.18
N GLY A 46 -5.86 -3.42 8.87
CA GLY A 46 -5.65 -4.84 9.14
C GLY A 46 -6.26 -5.82 8.13
N PHE A 47 -6.63 -5.35 6.93
CA PHE A 47 -7.17 -6.19 5.86
C PHE A 47 -6.20 -7.32 5.48
N SER A 48 -6.74 -8.54 5.32
CA SER A 48 -5.98 -9.74 4.98
C SER A 48 -6.69 -10.61 3.95
N MET A 49 -5.92 -11.15 3.00
CA MET A 49 -6.39 -12.17 2.04
C MET A 49 -6.14 -13.60 2.54
N GLY A 50 -5.71 -13.75 3.80
CA GLY A 50 -5.39 -15.02 4.43
C GLY A 50 -4.01 -15.57 4.10
N ASP A 51 -3.94 -16.43 3.09
CA ASP A 51 -2.76 -17.28 2.81
C ASP A 51 -1.60 -16.55 2.13
N PHE A 52 -1.84 -15.36 1.60
CA PHE A 52 -0.87 -14.57 0.86
C PHE A 52 -1.10 -13.08 1.14
N HIS A 53 -0.09 -12.26 0.86
CA HIS A 53 -0.13 -10.83 1.19
C HIS A 53 0.36 -9.93 0.05
N HIS A 54 0.63 -10.48 -1.13
CA HIS A 54 0.83 -9.72 -2.37
C HIS A 54 -0.21 -10.16 -3.40
N LEU A 55 -1.02 -9.22 -3.87
CA LEU A 55 -2.05 -9.47 -4.88
C LEU A 55 -1.55 -8.95 -6.23
N TYR A 56 -1.39 -9.83 -7.21
CA TYR A 56 -1.03 -9.45 -8.56
C TYR A 56 -2.27 -9.56 -9.44
N ILE A 57 -2.73 -8.45 -9.99
CA ILE A 57 -3.91 -8.41 -10.85
C ILE A 57 -3.44 -8.41 -12.29
N ASN A 58 -3.81 -9.43 -13.05
CA ASN A 58 -3.49 -9.56 -14.46
C ASN A 58 -4.71 -9.21 -15.30
N LEU A 59 -4.67 -8.07 -15.99
CA LEU A 59 -5.69 -7.64 -16.93
C LEU A 59 -5.47 -8.37 -18.26
N THR A 60 -6.38 -9.26 -18.62
CA THR A 60 -6.19 -10.18 -19.75
C THR A 60 -7.33 -10.21 -20.75
N THR A 61 -7.00 -10.33 -22.03
CA THR A 61 -7.97 -10.53 -23.12
C THR A 61 -8.32 -12.00 -23.34
N CYS A 62 -7.67 -12.92 -22.62
CA CYS A 62 -7.93 -14.36 -22.71
C CYS A 62 -9.18 -14.81 -21.92
N ARG A 63 -9.90 -13.88 -21.30
CA ARG A 63 -11.10 -14.15 -20.51
C ARG A 63 -12.23 -13.23 -20.93
N GLU A 64 -13.46 -13.67 -20.67
CA GLU A 64 -14.65 -12.85 -20.85
C GLU A 64 -14.57 -11.58 -19.98
N GLU A 65 -14.90 -10.44 -20.59
CA GLU A 65 -14.87 -9.14 -19.93
C GLU A 65 -15.74 -9.15 -18.66
N GLY A 66 -15.20 -8.62 -17.56
CA GLY A 66 -15.89 -8.56 -16.27
C GLY A 66 -15.81 -9.84 -15.43
N THR A 67 -15.23 -10.91 -15.96
CA THR A 67 -14.94 -12.11 -15.15
C THR A 67 -13.60 -11.97 -14.44
N PHE A 68 -13.52 -12.46 -13.20
CA PHE A 68 -12.26 -12.55 -12.47
C PHE A 68 -12.18 -13.82 -11.64
N SER A 69 -10.97 -14.35 -11.48
CA SER A 69 -10.70 -15.46 -10.56
C SER A 69 -9.22 -15.57 -10.28
N LEU A 70 -8.89 -16.34 -9.24
CA LEU A 70 -7.52 -16.79 -9.01
C LEU A 70 -6.96 -17.47 -10.28
N SER A 71 -5.71 -17.16 -10.58
CA SER A 71 -5.01 -17.67 -11.75
C SER A 71 -4.74 -19.17 -11.66
N GLN A 72 -4.82 -19.84 -12.81
CA GLN A 72 -4.52 -21.26 -12.97
C GLN A 72 -3.02 -21.58 -12.96
N ARG A 73 -2.13 -20.57 -12.99
CA ARG A 73 -0.68 -20.78 -12.81
C ARG A 73 -0.33 -21.47 -11.48
N GLY A 74 -1.24 -21.41 -10.51
CA GLY A 74 -1.08 -22.06 -9.22
C GLY A 74 -0.14 -21.30 -8.29
N ARG A 75 0.22 -21.95 -7.17
CA ARG A 75 1.11 -21.35 -6.16
C ARG A 75 2.56 -21.53 -6.60
N ASP A 76 3.32 -20.44 -6.66
CA ASP A 76 4.78 -20.51 -6.80
C ASP A 76 5.38 -21.11 -5.50
N PRO A 77 6.07 -22.26 -5.54
CA PRO A 77 6.63 -22.89 -4.34
C PRO A 77 7.73 -22.06 -3.68
N TYR A 78 8.46 -21.25 -4.45
CA TYR A 78 9.55 -20.41 -3.96
C TYR A 78 9.04 -19.06 -3.45
N PHE A 79 7.92 -18.60 -4.00
CA PHE A 79 7.30 -17.33 -3.64
C PHE A 79 5.82 -17.52 -3.26
N PRO A 80 5.52 -18.26 -2.18
CA PRO A 80 4.16 -18.60 -1.80
C PRO A 80 3.34 -17.38 -1.35
N TRP A 81 3.98 -16.23 -1.15
CA TRP A 81 3.41 -15.00 -0.61
C TRP A 81 2.65 -14.13 -1.63
N TYR A 82 2.71 -14.43 -2.94
CA TYR A 82 1.89 -13.75 -3.96
C TYR A 82 0.95 -14.69 -4.70
N ARG A 83 -0.14 -14.12 -5.24
CA ARG A 83 -1.02 -14.80 -6.18
C ARG A 83 -1.43 -13.87 -7.31
N TYR A 84 -1.60 -14.45 -8.49
CA TYR A 84 -2.26 -13.78 -9.60
C TYR A 84 -3.77 -13.94 -9.53
N TYR A 85 -4.50 -12.86 -9.78
CA TYR A 85 -5.91 -12.83 -10.14
C TYR A 85 -6.02 -12.40 -11.59
N ASP A 86 -6.61 -13.25 -12.43
CA ASP A 86 -6.81 -12.94 -13.84
C ASP A 86 -8.18 -12.26 -14.00
N VAL A 87 -8.19 -11.05 -14.55
CA VAL A 87 -9.38 -10.23 -14.79
C VAL A 87 -9.57 -10.05 -16.28
N GLY A 88 -10.70 -10.50 -16.81
CA GLY A 88 -11.05 -10.38 -18.22
C GLY A 88 -11.36 -8.94 -18.62
N VAL A 89 -10.71 -8.47 -19.68
CA VAL A 89 -10.90 -7.13 -20.24
C VAL A 89 -11.05 -7.19 -21.76
N SER A 90 -11.78 -6.23 -22.32
CA SER A 90 -11.85 -6.05 -23.78
C SER A 90 -10.49 -5.65 -24.37
N GLN A 91 -10.26 -6.02 -25.64
CA GLN A 91 -9.07 -5.62 -26.38
C GLN A 91 -8.90 -4.09 -26.43
N ALA A 92 -10.00 -3.36 -26.65
CA ALA A 92 -9.98 -1.90 -26.67
C ALA A 92 -9.48 -1.30 -25.34
N PHE A 93 -9.89 -1.87 -24.20
CA PHE A 93 -9.42 -1.41 -22.90
C PHE A 93 -7.95 -1.82 -22.67
N TYR A 94 -7.57 -3.03 -23.06
CA TYR A 94 -6.17 -3.50 -23.00
C TYR A 94 -5.22 -2.54 -23.71
N ASP A 95 -5.58 -2.08 -24.90
CA ASP A 95 -4.77 -1.17 -25.71
C ASP A 95 -4.67 0.24 -25.08
N SER A 96 -5.59 0.59 -24.18
CA SER A 96 -5.61 1.87 -23.44
C SER A 96 -4.88 1.86 -22.09
N LEU A 97 -4.33 0.73 -21.62
CA LEU A 97 -3.81 0.60 -20.25
C LEU A 97 -2.63 1.54 -19.90
N GLU A 98 -1.99 2.14 -20.89
CA GLU A 98 -0.92 3.13 -20.69
C GLU A 98 -1.40 4.58 -20.70
N THR A 99 -2.72 4.81 -20.85
CA THR A 99 -3.30 6.15 -20.82
C THR A 99 -3.79 6.49 -19.41
N ARG A 100 -3.94 7.79 -19.14
CA ARG A 100 -4.49 8.28 -17.86
C ARG A 100 -5.95 7.86 -17.66
N GLU A 101 -6.70 7.75 -18.75
CA GLU A 101 -8.12 7.40 -18.75
C GLU A 101 -8.39 5.98 -18.23
N CYS A 102 -7.38 5.11 -18.24
CA CYS A 102 -7.56 3.75 -17.74
C CYS A 102 -7.64 3.68 -16.21
N ILE A 103 -7.12 4.68 -15.49
CA ILE A 103 -6.84 4.60 -14.05
C ILE A 103 -8.10 4.31 -13.24
N GLU A 104 -9.16 5.09 -13.45
CA GLU A 104 -10.44 4.90 -12.76
C GLU A 104 -11.04 3.51 -13.03
N LYS A 105 -11.01 3.07 -14.30
CA LYS A 105 -11.51 1.75 -14.68
C LYS A 105 -10.67 0.63 -14.06
N VAL A 106 -9.34 0.76 -14.00
CA VAL A 106 -8.48 -0.23 -13.34
C VAL A 106 -8.73 -0.26 -11.83
N ILE A 107 -8.91 0.88 -11.17
CA ILE A 107 -9.25 0.94 -9.73
C ILE A 107 -10.56 0.20 -9.47
N GLY A 108 -11.57 0.38 -10.31
CA GLY A 108 -12.83 -0.37 -10.20
C GLY A 108 -12.65 -1.89 -10.31
N LEU A 109 -11.74 -2.37 -11.17
CA LEU A 109 -11.39 -3.79 -11.25
C LEU A 109 -10.61 -4.27 -10.01
N VAL A 110 -9.71 -3.43 -9.47
CA VAL A 110 -9.00 -3.70 -8.22
C VAL A 110 -9.99 -3.85 -7.07
N GLU A 111 -10.97 -2.96 -6.97
CA GLU A 111 -12.04 -3.03 -5.97
C GLU A 111 -12.80 -4.35 -6.09
N GLN A 112 -13.29 -4.72 -7.28
CA GLN A 112 -14.03 -5.97 -7.49
C GLN A 112 -13.25 -7.21 -7.02
N VAL A 113 -11.95 -7.26 -7.30
CA VAL A 113 -11.09 -8.34 -6.82
C VAL A 113 -10.96 -8.31 -5.29
N LEU A 114 -10.75 -7.14 -4.69
CA LEU A 114 -10.63 -6.99 -3.23
C LEU A 114 -11.91 -7.40 -2.49
N LEU A 115 -13.08 -7.02 -3.01
CA LEU A 115 -14.38 -7.38 -2.42
C LEU A 115 -14.58 -8.91 -2.32
N SER A 116 -13.97 -9.70 -3.20
CA SER A 116 -14.01 -11.17 -3.12
C SER A 116 -13.32 -11.76 -1.87
N PHE A 117 -12.57 -10.94 -1.13
CA PHE A 117 -11.92 -11.31 0.14
C PHE A 117 -12.62 -10.73 1.37
N ALA A 118 -13.79 -10.11 1.23
CA ALA A 118 -14.55 -9.60 2.35
C ALA A 118 -14.86 -10.72 3.36
N THR A 119 -14.74 -10.40 4.63
CA THR A 119 -15.10 -11.29 5.74
C THR A 119 -16.04 -10.57 6.70
N PRO A 120 -16.70 -11.26 7.65
CA PRO A 120 -17.52 -10.59 8.65
C PRO A 120 -16.76 -9.56 9.51
N GLU A 121 -15.44 -9.71 9.65
CA GLU A 121 -14.57 -8.80 10.42
C GLU A 121 -14.03 -7.63 9.59
N PHE A 122 -14.03 -7.77 8.26
CA PHE A 122 -13.60 -6.74 7.31
C PHE A 122 -14.47 -6.86 6.06
N ASP A 123 -15.63 -6.22 6.12
CA ASP A 123 -16.68 -6.37 5.12
C ASP A 123 -16.42 -5.53 3.86
N GLU A 124 -17.34 -5.62 2.90
CA GLU A 124 -17.26 -4.89 1.65
C GLU A 124 -17.25 -3.36 1.84
N ASP A 125 -17.95 -2.85 2.86
CA ASP A 125 -18.05 -1.41 3.09
C ASP A 125 -16.75 -0.84 3.66
N GLU A 126 -16.08 -1.60 4.53
CA GLU A 126 -14.75 -1.24 5.03
C GLU A 126 -13.70 -1.26 3.90
N ILE A 127 -13.78 -2.21 2.96
CA ILE A 127 -12.94 -2.25 1.76
C ILE A 127 -13.16 -1.00 0.90
N ARG A 128 -14.44 -0.68 0.61
CA ARG A 128 -14.80 0.51 -0.17
C ARG A 128 -14.36 1.78 0.51
N HIS A 129 -14.51 1.87 1.83
CA HIS A 129 -14.06 3.01 2.62
C HIS A 129 -12.55 3.24 2.46
N CYS A 130 -11.74 2.18 2.61
CA CYS A 130 -10.29 2.25 2.43
C CYS A 130 -9.89 2.71 1.02
N ILE A 131 -10.58 2.19 -0.01
CA ILE A 131 -10.30 2.55 -1.42
C ILE A 131 -10.69 4.00 -1.68
N ALA A 132 -11.90 4.41 -1.27
CA ALA A 132 -12.38 5.77 -1.41
C ALA A 132 -11.44 6.77 -0.73
N GLU A 133 -11.03 6.50 0.51
CA GLU A 133 -10.09 7.36 1.23
C GLU A 133 -8.76 7.52 0.47
N ALA A 134 -8.21 6.41 -0.04
CA ALA A 134 -6.96 6.42 -0.79
C ALA A 134 -7.04 7.20 -2.11
N VAL A 135 -8.18 7.11 -2.81
CA VAL A 135 -8.41 7.80 -4.09
C VAL A 135 -8.72 9.28 -3.86
N GLU A 136 -9.65 9.61 -2.96
CA GLU A 136 -10.13 10.97 -2.73
C GLU A 136 -9.07 11.85 -2.06
N GLN A 137 -8.30 11.31 -1.11
CA GLN A 137 -7.28 12.09 -0.41
C GLN A 137 -5.95 12.18 -1.18
N GLY A 138 -5.67 11.23 -2.08
CA GLY A 138 -4.44 11.22 -2.89
C GLY A 138 -3.17 11.38 -2.05
N GLU A 139 -2.28 12.31 -2.42
CA GLU A 139 -1.03 12.60 -1.69
C GLU A 139 -1.24 13.06 -0.23
N LYS A 140 -2.45 13.54 0.11
CA LYS A 140 -2.78 13.95 1.48
C LYS A 140 -3.16 12.77 2.37
N MET A 141 -3.45 11.60 1.78
CA MET A 141 -3.78 10.40 2.53
C MET A 141 -2.64 10.06 3.49
N THR A 142 -2.99 9.94 4.77
CA THR A 142 -2.04 9.52 5.80
C THR A 142 -2.30 8.08 6.21
N MET A 143 -1.23 7.39 6.59
CA MET A 143 -1.26 6.06 7.19
C MET A 143 -0.36 6.06 8.43
N VAL A 144 -0.84 5.58 9.57
CA VAL A 144 -0.06 5.33 10.77
C VAL A 144 0.98 4.26 10.47
N TYR A 145 2.26 4.65 10.44
CA TYR A 145 3.35 3.72 10.19
C TYR A 145 4.00 3.23 11.48
N LYS A 146 4.18 4.12 12.45
CA LYS A 146 4.78 3.76 13.73
C LYS A 146 4.32 4.71 14.82
N GLU A 147 4.08 4.16 15.99
CA GLU A 147 3.72 4.93 17.16
C GLU A 147 4.55 4.53 18.38
N LYS A 148 4.64 5.46 19.33
CA LYS A 148 5.22 5.24 20.66
C LYS A 148 4.40 5.98 21.69
N GLN A 149 3.81 5.22 22.60
CA GLN A 149 3.18 5.75 23.81
C GLN A 149 4.22 5.93 24.93
N ALA A 150 4.15 7.07 25.62
CA ALA A 150 4.77 7.28 26.92
C ALA A 150 3.70 7.68 27.95
N SER A 151 4.11 7.91 29.19
CA SER A 151 3.17 8.17 30.30
C SER A 151 2.39 9.48 30.19
N LYS A 152 2.86 10.44 29.37
CA LYS A 152 2.26 11.78 29.24
C LYS A 152 1.97 12.21 27.81
N ASN A 153 2.43 11.46 26.82
CA ASN A 153 2.31 11.83 25.42
C ASN A 153 2.41 10.61 24.51
N LYS A 154 1.96 10.77 23.27
CA LYS A 154 2.02 9.78 22.19
C LYS A 154 2.71 10.40 20.99
N ALA A 155 3.71 9.75 20.43
CA ALA A 155 4.32 10.15 19.16
C ALA A 155 3.89 9.18 18.06
N VAL A 156 3.51 9.71 16.90
CA VAL A 156 3.09 8.95 15.72
C VAL A 156 3.82 9.48 14.50
N ILE A 157 4.42 8.56 13.73
CA ILE A 157 4.90 8.83 12.38
C ILE A 157 3.81 8.35 11.42
N TYR A 158 3.24 9.29 10.70
CA TYR A 158 2.36 9.06 9.56
C TYR A 158 3.17 9.01 8.28
N LEU A 159 2.70 8.26 7.28
CA LEU A 159 3.22 8.27 5.93
C LEU A 159 2.19 8.85 4.98
N ARG A 160 2.64 9.76 4.12
CA ARG A 160 2.00 10.06 2.84
C ARG A 160 2.78 9.38 1.72
N TYR A 161 2.08 8.88 0.71
CA TYR A 161 2.72 8.38 -0.50
C TYR A 161 2.42 9.32 -1.65
N LEU A 162 3.47 9.83 -2.28
CA LEU A 162 3.41 10.86 -3.32
C LEU A 162 3.27 10.24 -4.71
N ASP A 163 2.77 11.02 -5.67
CA ASP A 163 2.63 10.60 -7.07
C ASP A 163 3.99 10.35 -7.74
N ASN A 164 5.07 10.91 -7.18
CA ASN A 164 6.43 10.63 -7.60
C ASN A 164 6.99 9.28 -7.11
N GLY A 165 6.18 8.48 -6.38
CA GLY A 165 6.55 7.16 -5.89
C GLY A 165 7.33 7.14 -4.57
N LYS A 166 7.42 8.29 -3.88
CA LYS A 166 8.17 8.42 -2.63
C LYS A 166 7.26 8.58 -1.42
N TYR A 167 7.83 8.32 -0.25
CA TYR A 167 7.18 8.59 1.02
C TYR A 167 7.50 10.01 1.49
N PHE A 168 6.51 10.67 2.07
CA PHE A 168 6.67 11.95 2.75
C PHE A 168 6.16 11.87 4.19
N PRO A 169 7.01 11.42 5.13
CA PRO A 169 6.59 11.13 6.50
C PRO A 169 6.27 12.40 7.29
N LEU A 170 5.35 12.27 8.25
CA LEU A 170 4.89 13.35 9.12
C LEU A 170 4.94 12.87 10.57
N LEU A 171 5.69 13.58 11.41
CA LEU A 171 5.72 13.34 12.85
C LEU A 171 4.66 14.19 13.54
N LYS A 172 3.78 13.56 14.31
CA LYS A 172 2.90 14.23 15.27
C LYS A 172 3.14 13.71 16.68
N VAL A 173 3.13 14.61 17.66
CA VAL A 173 3.14 14.26 19.08
C VAL A 173 1.89 14.84 19.72
N PHE A 174 1.18 13.99 20.44
CA PHE A 174 -0.07 14.29 21.12
C PHE A 174 0.13 14.23 22.63
N ASP A 175 -0.63 15.03 23.37
CA ASP A 175 -0.78 14.87 24.82
C ASP A 175 -1.71 13.69 25.16
N LEU A 176 -2.09 13.55 26.44
CA LEU A 176 -3.02 12.51 26.90
C LEU A 176 -4.47 12.74 26.47
N ASP A 177 -4.83 13.99 26.18
CA ASP A 177 -6.18 14.38 25.77
C ASP A 177 -6.34 14.28 24.23
N GLY A 178 -5.27 13.94 23.51
CA GLY A 178 -5.24 13.80 22.05
C GLY A 178 -4.97 15.11 21.31
N SER A 179 -4.61 16.19 22.01
CA SER A 179 -4.26 17.46 21.39
C SER A 179 -2.84 17.41 20.83
N ILE A 180 -2.64 18.00 19.64
CA ILE A 180 -1.33 18.04 19.00
C ILE A 180 -0.43 19.02 19.77
N MET A 181 0.63 18.49 20.37
CA MET A 181 1.70 19.27 21.01
C MET A 181 2.80 19.67 20.03
N PHE A 182 3.05 18.84 19.02
CA PHE A 182 4.13 19.04 18.06
C PHE A 182 3.78 18.37 16.74
N GLU A 183 4.06 19.05 15.64
CA GLU A 183 3.88 18.54 14.29
C GLU A 183 5.04 18.98 13.39
N ARG A 184 5.59 18.04 12.61
CA ARG A 184 6.68 18.34 11.68
C ARG A 184 6.75 17.36 10.52
N ASP A 185 6.81 17.92 9.31
CA ASP A 185 7.19 17.18 8.11
C ASP A 185 8.64 16.68 8.22
N LEU A 186 8.85 15.40 7.91
CA LEU A 186 10.15 14.77 7.84
C LEU A 186 10.61 14.68 6.38
N PRO A 187 11.91 14.52 6.10
CA PRO A 187 12.40 14.49 4.72
C PRO A 187 11.72 13.43 3.85
N GLU A 188 11.41 13.80 2.60
CA GLU A 188 10.97 12.88 1.56
C GLU A 188 12.02 11.77 1.36
N THR A 189 11.56 10.53 1.15
CA THR A 189 12.44 9.36 1.05
C THR A 189 11.88 8.28 0.13
N ASN A 190 12.75 7.48 -0.47
CA ASN A 190 12.38 6.29 -1.24
C ASN A 190 12.14 5.07 -0.34
N ASP A 191 12.73 5.06 0.85
CA ASP A 191 12.66 3.94 1.77
C ASP A 191 12.43 4.40 3.21
N LEU A 192 12.08 3.46 4.08
CA LEU A 192 11.71 3.77 5.47
C LEU A 192 12.81 3.39 6.47
N TYR A 193 14.07 3.32 6.01
CA TYR A 193 15.19 2.93 6.86
C TYR A 193 15.49 3.93 7.96
N ASP A 194 15.31 5.23 7.71
CA ASP A 194 15.52 6.30 8.70
C ASP A 194 14.52 6.27 9.87
N TYR A 195 13.41 5.54 9.70
CA TYR A 195 12.26 5.53 10.61
C TYR A 195 12.15 4.19 11.38
N GLY A 196 13.24 3.82 12.06
CA GLY A 196 13.40 2.52 12.72
C GLY A 196 12.86 2.43 14.15
N GLU A 197 13.12 3.41 15.01
CA GLU A 197 12.66 3.41 16.42
C GLU A 197 12.27 4.82 16.82
N ILE A 198 11.13 4.99 17.49
CA ILE A 198 10.76 6.25 18.14
C ILE A 198 11.12 6.16 19.62
N ARG A 199 11.94 7.09 20.09
CA ARG A 199 12.17 7.34 21.51
C ARG A 199 11.45 8.61 21.91
N LEU A 200 10.62 8.50 22.93
CA LEU A 200 9.77 9.58 23.40
C LEU A 200 10.03 9.83 24.89
N SER A 201 10.23 11.09 25.23
CA SER A 201 10.29 11.62 26.58
C SER A 201 9.34 12.81 26.70
N SER A 202 9.18 13.36 27.90
CA SER A 202 8.31 14.53 28.09
C SER A 202 8.81 15.81 27.42
N LYS A 203 10.11 15.89 27.05
CA LYS A 203 10.75 17.09 26.49
C LYS A 203 11.27 16.91 25.08
N LYS A 204 11.30 15.67 24.58
CA LYS A 204 12.03 15.34 23.36
C LYS A 204 11.47 14.09 22.71
N VAL A 205 11.39 14.12 21.40
CA VAL A 205 11.17 12.96 20.54
C VAL A 205 12.41 12.73 19.67
N THR A 206 12.82 11.48 19.52
CA THR A 206 13.99 11.08 18.73
C THR A 206 13.62 9.90 17.85
N ILE A 207 13.86 10.04 16.55
CA ILE A 207 13.66 8.99 15.55
C ILE A 207 15.04 8.44 15.22
N LYS A 208 15.23 7.14 15.47
CA LYS A 208 16.45 6.43 15.12
C LYS A 208 16.25 5.64 13.82
N PRO A 209 17.25 5.61 12.94
CA PRO A 209 17.29 4.67 11.83
C PRO A 209 17.15 3.22 12.30
N ARG A 210 16.67 2.35 11.41
CA ARG A 210 16.69 0.89 11.62
C ARG A 210 18.14 0.47 11.87
N LYS A 211 18.37 -0.60 12.61
CA LYS A 211 19.73 -1.13 12.81
C LYS A 211 20.05 -2.15 11.71
N ASN A 212 20.73 -1.72 10.65
CA ASN A 212 21.23 -2.61 9.60
C ASN A 212 22.54 -2.08 8.98
N SER A 213 23.08 -2.81 8.00
CA SER A 213 24.33 -2.44 7.30
C SER A 213 24.26 -1.08 6.59
N TYR A 214 23.08 -0.69 6.09
CA TYR A 214 22.86 0.53 5.30
C TYR A 214 22.74 1.81 6.15
N THR A 215 22.39 1.64 7.43
CA THR A 215 21.99 2.72 8.36
C THR A 215 22.99 2.92 9.50
N LYS A 216 24.09 2.14 9.50
CA LYS A 216 25.04 2.06 10.63
C LYS A 216 25.62 3.41 11.05
N ASN A 217 25.80 4.32 10.10
CA ASN A 217 26.39 5.64 10.32
C ASN A 217 25.37 6.78 10.21
N GLN A 218 24.08 6.48 10.05
CA GLN A 218 23.05 7.51 9.97
C GLN A 218 22.73 8.07 11.36
N GLU A 219 22.60 9.38 11.43
CA GLU A 219 22.27 10.07 12.67
C GLU A 219 20.78 9.99 13.00
N ALA A 220 20.46 10.09 14.29
CA ALA A 220 19.08 10.13 14.74
C ALA A 220 18.51 11.55 14.60
N MET A 221 17.29 11.66 14.07
CA MET A 221 16.56 12.93 14.07
C MET A 221 16.01 13.21 15.46
N SER A 222 16.24 14.40 15.98
CA SER A 222 15.88 14.80 17.34
C SER A 222 15.11 16.10 17.33
N PHE A 223 13.99 16.15 18.05
CA PHE A 223 13.13 17.32 18.15
C PHE A 223 12.73 17.57 19.60
N ASP A 224 12.90 18.79 20.06
CA ASP A 224 12.48 19.21 21.39
C ASP A 224 10.99 19.55 21.40
N LEU A 225 10.30 19.10 22.44
CA LEU A 225 8.89 19.32 22.70
C LEU A 225 8.82 20.46 23.71
N LEU A 226 8.30 21.62 23.28
CA LEU A 226 8.14 22.81 24.11
C LEU A 226 7.14 22.55 25.26
#